data_AF-A0A923F4E1-F1
#
_entry.id   AF-A0A923F4E1-F1
#
_cell.length_a   1.000
_cell.length_b   1.000
_cell.length_c   1.000
_cell.angle_alpha   90.00
_cell.angle_beta   90.00
_cell.angle_gamma   90.00
#
_symmetry.space_group_name_H-M   'P 1'
#
loop_
_entity.id
_entity.type
_entity.pdbx_description
1 polymer ?
#
loop_
_entity_poly.entity_id
_entity_poly.type
_entity_poly.pdbx_seq_one_letter_code
_entity_poly.pdbx_strand_id
1 'polypeptide(L)' 'MQSRLLIKEMEEAGWTLDRVTGSHHLFTHRYNPNTIAVPHPKKDLPLGTVKSIRRRAGLFSPPTRREGDP' A
#
# COMPACT_ATOMS: atom_id res chain seq x y z
N MET A 1 1.41 -14.04 1.55
CA MET A 1 0.29 -13.10 1.25
C MET A 1 0.27 -12.84 -0.26
N GLN A 2 -0.89 -12.89 -0.92
CA GLN A 2 -0.97 -12.64 -2.37
C GLN A 2 -0.89 -11.13 -2.67
N SER A 3 -0.13 -10.74 -3.69
CA SER A 3 -0.04 -9.33 -4.13
C SER A 3 -1.42 -8.72 -4.46
N ARG A 4 -2.34 -9.52 -5.03
CA ARG A 4 -3.72 -9.09 -5.32
C ARG A 4 -4.50 -8.65 -4.08
N LEU A 5 -4.34 -9.35 -2.95
CA LEU A 5 -5.03 -9.00 -1.71
C LEU A 5 -4.49 -7.68 -1.14
N LEU A 6 -3.17 -7.48 -1.21
CA LEU A 6 -2.53 -6.24 -0.74
C LEU A 6 -2.95 -5.04 -1.60
N ILE A 7 -3.04 -5.22 -2.92
CA ILE A 7 -3.52 -4.18 -3.82
C ILE A 7 -4.96 -3.79 -3.47
N LYS A 8 -5.84 -4.79 -3.27
CA LYS A 8 -7.23 -4.54 -2.88
C LYS A 8 -7.34 -3.76 -1.56
N GLU A 9 -6.56 -4.13 -0.54
CA GLU A 9 -6.50 -3.38 0.73
C GLU A 9 -6.06 -1.93 0.53
N MET A 10 -5.08 -1.70 -0.36
CA MET A 10 -4.61 -0.35 -0.68
C MET A 10 -5.69 0.46 -1.41
N GLU A 11 -6.36 -0.13 -2.39
CA GLU A 11 -7.47 0.49 -3.14
C GLU A 11 -8.64 0.86 -2.20
N GLU A 12 -9.01 -0.02 -1.27
CA GLU A 12 -10.04 0.24 -0.26
C GLU A 12 -9.67 1.39 0.68
N ALA A 13 -8.38 1.60 0.94
CA ALA A 13 -7.87 2.75 1.68
C ALA A 13 -7.69 4.02 0.83
N GLY A 14 -8.12 3.99 -0.44
CA GLY A 14 -8.09 5.15 -1.34
C GLY A 14 -6.81 5.31 -2.16
N TRP A 15 -5.91 4.33 -2.15
CA TRP A 15 -4.74 4.34 -3.03
C TRP A 15 -5.16 4.00 -4.47
N THR A 16 -4.65 4.74 -5.44
CA THR A 16 -4.93 4.54 -6.85
C THR A 16 -3.68 4.11 -7.59
N LEU A 17 -3.82 3.20 -8.55
CA LEU A 17 -2.74 2.82 -9.44
C LEU A 17 -2.43 3.99 -10.38
N ASP A 18 -1.21 4.53 -10.30
CA ASP A 18 -0.73 5.62 -11.13
C ASP A 18 -0.09 5.08 -12.42
N ARG A 19 0.89 4.20 -12.27
CA ARG A 19 1.63 3.63 -13.40
C ARG A 19 2.23 2.27 -13.05
N VAL A 20 2.56 1.51 -14.09
CA VAL A 20 3.19 0.20 -13.96
C VAL A 20 4.51 0.21 -14.72
N THR A 21 5.58 -0.13 -14.01
CA THR A 21 6.92 -0.28 -14.59
C THR A 21 7.36 -1.73 -14.43
N GLY A 22 7.16 -2.52 -15.49
CA GLY A 22 7.43 -3.96 -15.47
C GLY A 22 6.60 -4.68 -14.41
N SER A 23 7.26 -5.30 -13.42
CA SER A 23 6.60 -5.98 -12.31
C SER A 23 6.30 -5.10 -11.10
N HIS A 24 6.49 -3.78 -11.20
CA HIS A 24 6.23 -2.84 -10.11
C HIS A 24 5.04 -1.95 -10.44
N HIS A 25 4.00 -2.04 -9.61
CA HIS A 25 2.78 -1.24 -9.71
C HIS A 25 2.92 -0.08 -8.72
N LEU A 26 2.92 1.15 -9.22
CA LEU A 26 3.09 2.36 -8.42
C LEU A 26 1.73 2.91 -8.03
N PHE A 27 1.48 3.00 -6.73
CA PHE A 27 0.25 3.52 -6.15
C PHE A 27 0.48 4.92 -5.58
N THR A 28 -0.50 5.80 -5.78
CA THR A 28 -0.53 7.15 -5.23
C THR A 28 -1.77 7.35 -4.37
N HIS A 29 -1.75 8.34 -3.50
CA HIS A 29 -2.89 8.65 -2.63
C HIS A 29 -3.07 10.16 -2.56
N ARG A 30 -4.33 10.63 -2.60
CA ARG A 30 -4.64 12.07 -2.61
C ARG A 30 -4.10 12.84 -1.40
N TYR A 31 -3.99 12.19 -0.25
CA TYR A 31 -3.53 12.81 1.00
C TYR A 31 -2.08 12.45 1.34
N ASN A 32 -1.46 11.51 0.61
CA ASN A 32 -0.08 11.11 0.87
C ASN A 32 0.76 11.36 -0.37
N PRO A 33 1.75 12.29 -0.33
CA PRO A 33 2.59 12.58 -1.49
C PRO A 33 3.54 11.43 -1.85
N ASN A 34 3.66 10.42 -0.99
CA ASN A 34 4.55 9.29 -1.19
C ASN A 34 3.93 8.26 -2.14
N THR A 35 4.63 7.94 -3.23
CA THR A 35 4.28 6.83 -4.11
C THR A 35 4.76 5.49 -3.54
N ILE A 36 3.92 4.46 -3.58
CA ILE A 36 4.25 3.12 -3.08
C ILE A 36 4.33 2.14 -4.25
N ALA A 37 5.50 1.52 -4.42
CA ALA A 37 5.68 0.45 -5.40
C ALA A 37 5.31 -0.92 -4.78
N VAL A 38 4.37 -1.61 -5.42
CA VAL A 38 3.97 -2.98 -5.07
C VAL A 38 4.44 -3.94 -6.16
N PRO A 39 5.24 -4.97 -5.84
CA PRO A 39 5.65 -5.96 -6.82
C PRO A 39 4.48 -6.89 -7.16
N HIS A 40 4.06 -6.87 -8.42
CA HIS A 40 3.01 -7.70 -8.98
C HIS A 40 3.33 -8.08 -10.44
N PRO A 41 3.12 -9.34 -10.88
CA PRO A 41 2.43 -10.42 -10.18
C PRO A 41 3.33 -11.24 -9.25
N LYS A 42 2.95 -11.33 -7.97
CA LYS A 42 3.58 -12.22 -6.98
C LYS A 42 2.52 -12.99 -6.19
N LYS A 43 2.58 -14.32 -6.25
CA LYS A 43 1.67 -15.22 -5.52
C LYS A 43 1.96 -15.20 -4.02
N ASP A 44 3.22 -15.10 -3.64
CA ASP A 44 3.60 -14.92 -2.24
C ASP A 44 4.57 -13.74 -2.09
N LEU A 45 4.12 -12.72 -1.38
CA LEU A 45 4.93 -11.59 -0.96
C LEU A 45 5.54 -11.90 0.42
N PRO A 46 6.87 -11.71 0.59
CA PRO A 46 7.51 -11.83 1.88
C PRO A 46 6.84 -10.94 2.92
N LEU A 47 6.65 -11.45 4.13
CA LEU A 47 6.00 -10.72 5.23
C LEU A 47 6.65 -9.36 5.51
N GLY A 48 7.98 -9.25 5.39
CA GLY A 48 8.69 -7.98 5.54
C GLY A 48 8.29 -6.94 4.49
N THR A 49 8.05 -7.38 3.25
CA THR A 49 7.61 -6.51 2.15
C THR A 49 6.19 -6.01 2.41
N VAL A 50 5.29 -6.92 2.78
CA VAL A 50 3.89 -6.58 3.12
C VAL A 50 3.84 -5.61 4.30
N LYS A 51 4.59 -5.87 5.37
CA LYS A 51 4.66 -4.97 6.53
C LYS A 51 5.20 -3.59 6.17
N SER A 52 6.26 -3.53 5.35
CA SER A 52 6.84 -2.26 4.91
C SER A 52 5.85 -1.45 4.06
N ILE A 53 5.15 -2.11 3.13
CA ILE A 53 4.12 -1.50 2.29
C ILE A 53 2.97 -0.99 3.17
N ARG A 54 2.40 -1.83 4.05
CA ARG A 54 1.31 -1.41 4.94
C ARG A 54 1.69 -0.23 5.83
N ARG A 55 2.91 -0.22 6.36
CA ARG A 55 3.41 0.91 7.16
C ARG A 55 3.49 2.19 6.34
N ARG A 56 4.02 2.12 5.11
CA ARG A 56 4.07 3.28 4.19
C ARG A 56 2.68 3.74 3.76
N ALA A 57 1.76 2.79 3.56
CA ALA A 57 0.38 3.02 3.15
C ALA A 57 -0.52 3.54 4.29
N GLY A 58 -0.01 3.62 5.53
CA GLY A 58 -0.82 3.97 6.70
C GLY A 58 -1.82 2.89 7.12
N LEU A 59 -1.71 1.68 6.56
CA LEU A 59 -2.56 0.50 6.86
C LEU A 59 -2.11 -0.26 8.11
N PHE A 60 -0.98 0.12 8.71
CA PHE A 60 -0.55 -0.44 9.98
C PHE A 60 -1.35 0.24 11.09
N SER A 61 -2.27 -0.50 11.70
CA SER A 61 -2.99 -0.07 12.90
C SER A 61 -2.11 -0.35 14.14
N PRO A 62 -1.49 0.65 14.79
CA PRO A 62 -1.46 0.65 16.24
C PRO A 62 -2.88 1.02 16.73
N PRO A 63 -3.34 0.51 17.89
CA PRO A 63 -4.58 1.00 18.46
C PRO A 63 -4.44 2.51 18.70
N THR A 64 -5.31 3.28 18.05
CA THR A 64 -5.77 4.61 18.46
C THR A 64 -4.72 5.62 18.92
N ARG A 65 -4.36 6.55 18.03
CA ARG A 65 -4.50 8.00 18.28
C ARG A 65 -4.27 8.72 16.95
N ARG A 66 -5.36 9.03 16.24
CA ARG A 66 -5.39 10.15 15.30
C ARG A 66 -6.46 11.10 15.81
N GLU A 67 -6.07 11.85 16.82
CA GLU A 67 -6.67 13.13 17.15
C GLU A 67 -5.95 14.16 16.29
N GLY A 68 -6.69 14.90 15.48
CA GLY A 68 -6.20 16.05 14.71
C GLY A 68 -5.54 15.72 13.37
N ASP A 69 -6.34 15.77 12.31
CA ASP A 69 -5.97 16.43 11.05
C ASP A 69 -7.08 17.48 10.79
N PRO A 70 -6.73 18.67 10.28
CA PRO A 70 -7.23 19.99 10.71
C PRO A 70 -8.72 20.28 10.53
#